data_AF-A0A368T6E1-F1
#
_entry.id   AF-A0A368T6E1-F1
#
_cell.length_a   1.000
_cell.length_b   1.000
_cell.length_c   1.000
_cell.angle_alpha   90.00
_cell.angle_beta   90.00
_cell.angle_gamma   90.00
#
_symmetry.space_group_name_H-M   'P 1'
#
loop_
_entity.id
_entity.type
_entity.pdbx_description
1 polymer ?
#
loop_
_entity_poly.entity_id
_entity_poly.type
_entity_poly.pdbx_seq_one_letter_code
_entity_poly.pdbx_strand_id
1 'polypeptide(L)' 'MSERPVKYHWIITLQKPAGVGVINTVTRSGTVDATAGTTRSAVYDQIRKFVDQEVPELKGGNVMFWSLERDALWGGR' A
#
# COMPACT_ATOMS: atom_id res chain seq x y z
N MET A 1 28.54 3.78 -4.80
CA MET A 1 27.99 3.51 -3.46
C MET A 1 26.55 3.07 -3.66
N SER A 2 26.20 1.80 -3.38
CA SER A 2 24.79 1.40 -3.37
C SER A 2 24.17 1.92 -2.08
N GLU A 3 23.15 2.77 -2.21
CA GLU A 3 22.46 3.34 -1.06
C GLU A 3 21.64 2.25 -0.35
N ARG A 4 21.63 2.27 1.00
CA ARG A 4 20.86 1.29 1.77
C ARG A 4 19.35 1.57 1.58
N PRO A 5 18.52 0.54 1.31
CA PRO A 5 17.08 0.71 1.25
C PRO A 5 16.53 1.28 2.56
N VAL A 6 15.58 2.21 2.46
CA VAL A 6 14.83 2.73 3.60
C VAL A 6 13.50 2.00 3.67
N LYS A 7 13.14 1.52 4.85
CA LYS A 7 11.89 0.80 5.08
C LYS A 7 10.72 1.75 5.33
N TYR A 8 9.61 1.52 4.63
CA TYR A 8 8.37 2.25 4.77
C TYR A 8 7.25 1.32 5.20
N HIS A 9 6.36 1.81 6.06
CA HIS A 9 5.09 1.18 6.36
C HIS A 9 4.01 1.77 5.46
N TRP A 10 3.15 0.93 4.91
CA TRP A 10 2.03 1.34 4.06
C TRP A 10 0.70 0.85 4.62
N ILE A 11 -0.35 1.61 4.36
CA ILE A 11 -1.75 1.25 4.61
C ILE A 11 -2.54 1.59 3.35
N ILE A 12 -3.42 0.70 2.92
CA ILE A 12 -4.33 0.93 1.80
C ILE A 12 -5.72 0.39 2.14
N THR A 13 -6.74 1.20 1.89
CA THR A 13 -8.14 0.80 1.98
C THR A 13 -8.75 0.81 0.59
N LEU A 14 -9.25 -0.35 0.16
CA LEU A 14 -9.90 -0.54 -1.13
C LEU A 14 -11.40 -0.75 -0.93
N GLN A 15 -12.19 -0.26 -1.88
CA GLN A 15 -13.62 -0.44 -1.92
C GLN A 15 -14.08 -0.93 -3.30
N LYS A 16 -14.94 -1.95 -3.34
CA LYS A 16 -15.52 -2.45 -4.59
C LYS A 16 -16.97 -2.91 -4.39
N PRO A 17 -17.87 -2.66 -5.36
CA PRO A 17 -19.20 -3.29 -5.35
C PRO A 17 -19.09 -4.82 -5.35
N ALA A 18 -19.87 -5.47 -4.50
CA ALA A 18 -19.94 -6.93 -4.37
C ALA A 18 -21.35 -7.50 -4.61
N GLY A 19 -22.27 -6.67 -5.11
CA GLY A 19 -23.66 -7.03 -5.36
C GLY A 19 -24.55 -5.78 -5.36
N VAL A 20 -25.84 -5.97 -5.63
CA VAL A 20 -26.81 -4.86 -5.58
C VAL A 20 -26.88 -4.32 -4.15
N GLY A 21 -26.48 -3.06 -3.96
CA GLY A 21 -26.46 -2.40 -2.65
C GLY A 21 -25.36 -2.86 -1.70
N VAL A 22 -24.46 -3.76 -2.10
CA VAL A 22 -23.37 -4.28 -1.25
C VAL A 22 -22.05 -3.69 -1.66
N ILE A 23 -21.38 -3.07 -0.69
CA ILE A 23 -20.03 -2.53 -0.81
C ILE A 23 -19.10 -3.41 0.01
N ASN A 24 -18.07 -3.95 -0.63
CA ASN A 24 -16.96 -4.59 0.07
C ASN A 24 -15.84 -3.57 0.28
N THR A 25 -15.34 -3.47 1.51
CA THR A 25 -14.24 -2.59 1.89
C THR A 25 -13.21 -3.39 2.66
N VAL A 26 -11.95 -3.26 2.30
CA VAL A 26 -10.85 -3.94 2.98
C VAL A 26 -9.68 -2.99 3.17
N THR A 27 -9.11 -3.03 4.37
CA THR A 27 -7.83 -2.40 4.67
C THR A 27 -6.73 -3.46 4.70
N ARG A 28 -5.59 -3.14 4.09
CA ARG A 28 -4.34 -3.89 4.17
C ARG A 28 -3.22 -2.95 4.58
N SER A 29 -2.23 -3.51 5.24
CA SER A 29 -1.01 -2.80 5.60
C SER A 29 0.18 -3.74 5.50
N GLY A 30 1.37 -3.16 5.43
CA GLY A 30 2.60 -3.91 5.35
C GLY A 30 3.79 -2.99 5.29
N THR A 31 4.94 -3.54 4.89
CA THR A 31 6.15 -2.75 4.71
C THR A 31 6.71 -2.93 3.31
N VAL A 32 7.52 -1.97 2.87
CA VAL A 32 8.22 -1.98 1.58
C VAL A 32 9.57 -1.29 1.73
N ASP A 33 10.59 -1.88 1.14
CA ASP A 33 11.92 -1.27 1.05
C ASP A 33 11.99 -0.39 -0.20
N ALA A 34 12.38 0.86 -0.02
CA ALA A 34 12.56 1.81 -1.12
C ALA A 34 14.01 2.29 -1.18
N THR A 35 14.61 2.18 -2.35
CA THR A 35 15.92 2.77 -2.67
C THR A 35 15.77 4.24 -3.08
N ALA A 36 16.86 4.99 -3.08
CA ALA A 36 16.84 6.34 -3.65
C ALA A 36 16.45 6.32 -5.13
N GLY A 37 15.69 7.33 -5.54
CA GLY A 37 15.10 7.41 -6.88
C GLY A 37 13.77 6.67 -7.02
N THR A 38 13.39 5.78 -6.09
CA THR A 38 12.07 5.16 -6.09
C THR A 38 11.00 6.20 -5.79
N THR A 39 10.03 6.35 -6.68
CA THR A 39 8.93 7.31 -6.52
C THR A 39 7.82 6.72 -5.65
N ARG A 40 7.03 7.60 -5.02
CA ARG A 40 5.81 7.21 -4.31
C ARG A 40 4.81 6.46 -5.21
N SER A 41 4.72 6.82 -6.50
CA SER A 41 3.85 6.15 -7.47
C SER A 41 4.31 4.73 -7.78
N ALA A 42 5.61 4.49 -7.95
CA ALA A 42 6.15 3.15 -8.19
C ALA A 42 5.89 2.23 -6.99
N VAL A 43 6.04 2.75 -5.76
CA VAL A 43 5.71 2.02 -4.53
C VAL A 43 4.21 1.72 -4.47
N TYR A 44 3.37 2.69 -4.80
CA TYR A 44 1.92 2.48 -4.88
C TYR A 44 1.56 1.36 -5.86
N ASP A 45 2.13 1.34 -7.08
CA ASP A 45 1.84 0.31 -8.08
C ASP A 45 2.28 -1.08 -7.61
N GLN A 46 3.44 -1.17 -6.94
CA GLN A 46 3.92 -2.40 -6.33
C GLN A 46 2.96 -2.91 -5.25
N ILE A 47 2.54 -2.04 -4.32
CA ILE A 47 1.58 -2.40 -3.25
C ILE A 47 0.23 -2.77 -3.86
N ARG A 48 -0.24 -2.02 -4.86
CA ARG A 48 -1.53 -2.29 -5.52
C ARG A 48 -1.54 -3.65 -6.18
N LYS A 49 -0.46 -4.02 -6.88
CA LYS A 49 -0.27 -5.34 -7.50
C LYS A 49 -0.22 -6.45 -6.45
N PHE A 50 0.47 -6.23 -5.35
CA PHE A 50 0.53 -7.18 -4.23
C PHE A 50 -0.87 -7.41 -3.62
N VAL A 51 -1.60 -6.35 -3.30
CA VAL A 51 -2.95 -6.46 -2.73
C VAL A 51 -3.94 -7.11 -3.72
N ASP A 52 -3.79 -6.87 -5.02
CA ASP A 52 -4.58 -7.58 -6.05
C ASP A 52 -4.34 -9.08 -6.09
N GLN A 53 -3.13 -9.53 -5.73
CA GLN A 53 -2.78 -10.95 -5.66
C GLN A 53 -3.29 -11.58 -4.37
N GLU A 54 -3.21 -10.87 -3.25
CA GLU A 54 -3.68 -11.36 -1.95
C GLU A 54 -5.20 -11.34 -1.79
N VAL A 55 -5.88 -10.39 -2.44
CA VAL A 55 -7.33 -10.14 -2.29
C VAL A 55 -7.98 -10.01 -3.68
N PRO A 56 -8.04 -11.09 -4.49
CA PRO A 56 -8.48 -11.03 -5.88
C PRO A 56 -9.89 -10.47 -6.07
N GLU A 57 -10.77 -10.62 -5.08
CA GLU A 57 -12.13 -10.10 -5.10
C GLU A 57 -12.17 -8.57 -5.22
N LEU A 58 -11.14 -7.87 -4.70
CA LEU A 58 -10.99 -6.42 -4.77
C LEU A 58 -10.15 -5.94 -5.94
N LYS A 59 -9.78 -6.83 -6.87
CA LYS A 59 -9.13 -6.42 -8.11
C LYS A 59 -9.96 -5.40 -8.86
N GLY A 60 -9.35 -4.28 -9.21
CA GLY A 60 -10.04 -3.12 -9.80
C GLY A 60 -10.89 -2.29 -8.83
N GLY A 61 -10.80 -2.52 -7.51
CA GLY A 61 -11.44 -1.70 -6.50
C GLY A 61 -10.85 -0.28 -6.42
N ASN A 62 -11.68 0.67 -6.02
CA ASN A 62 -11.32 2.06 -5.80
C ASN A 62 -10.48 2.21 -4.53
N VAL A 63 -9.46 3.06 -4.57
CA VAL A 63 -8.70 3.42 -3.37
C VAL A 63 -9.45 4.49 -2.61
N MET A 64 -9.85 4.16 -1.37
CA MET A 64 -10.51 5.10 -0.47
C MET A 64 -9.51 5.82 0.42
N PHE A 65 -8.44 5.12 0.79
CA PHE A 65 -7.35 5.65 1.59
C PHE A 65 -6.05 4.98 1.21
N TRP A 66 -4.97 5.75 1.17
CA TRP A 66 -3.62 5.21 1.03
C TRP A 66 -2.63 6.11 1.78
N SER A 67 -1.72 5.48 2.50
CA SER A 67 -0.61 6.15 3.16
C SER A 67 0.68 5.35 3.02
N LEU A 68 1.80 6.08 3.00
CA LEU A 68 3.15 5.57 2.95
C LEU A 68 4.03 6.48 3.81
N GLU A 69 4.48 5.93 4.92
CA GLU A 69 5.27 6.60 5.96
C GLU A 69 6.53 5.80 6.24
N ARG A 70 7.58 6.43 6.76
CA ARG A 70 8.77 5.67 7.20
C ARG A 70 8.36 4.70 8.31
N ASP A 71 8.89 3.48 8.27
CA ASP A 71 8.64 2.44 9.28
C ASP A 71 9.47 2.72 10.55
N ALA A 72 9.17 3.85 11.19
CA ALA A 72 9.87 4.33 12.38
C ALA A 72 8.88 5.03 13.31
N LEU A 73 8.64 4.44 14.48
CA LEU A 73 7.94 5.09 15.59
C LEU A 73 8.98 5.91 16.34
N TRP A 74 9.07 7.22 16.05
CA TRP A 74 9.84 8.21 16.83
C TRP A 74 11.25 7.76 17.29
N GLY A 75 12.28 8.09 16.52
CA GLY A 75 13.66 8.05 17.00
C GLY A 75 13.93 9.28 17.85
N GLY A 76 13.63 9.22 19.14
CA GLY A 76 14.04 10.26 20.09
C GLY A 76 15.54 10.52 19.95
N ARG A 77 15.90 11.79 19.80
CA ARG A 77 17.23 12.28 20.16
C ARG A 77 17.21 12.63 21.65
#